data_AF-A0A1H0ZQK5-F1
#
_entry.id   AF-A0A1H0ZQK5-F1
#
_cell.length_a   1.000
_cell.length_b   1.000
_cell.length_c   1.000
_cell.angle_alpha   90.00
_cell.angle_beta   90.00
_cell.angle_gamma   90.00
#
_symmetry.space_group_name_H-M   'P 1'
#
loop_
_entity.id
_entity.type
_entity.pdbx_description
1 polymer ?
#
loop_
_entity_poly.entity_id
_entity_poly.type
_entity_poly.pdbx_seq_one_letter_code
_entity_poly.pdbx_strand_id
1 'polypeptide(L)'
;MNLAGDLVNSGTLLAEQALVIAGLGPNSAIGGLTNQAGGEIKASTVTARVSSLDNEGLIGAVNGTLDLSNNGDLTNSGRLIAKGDATLKVDGKVTNSGDIASEGVLTLKNTSGGATGTFTNTAEAKFRAASIDATVASVANDGLIGSAEGSVTLTSQAGVQNRGLLLAKEGLTLSLAGDLVNSGTLLAEQALVIAGLGTETAIGALSNAAGGEIKASTVTARVSSLDNGGLIGAVSGTLDLTNSGDLINSGRLVAKGDATLKVDGKVTNSGDIASEGALTLKNTSGGATGAFVNTAEAKLRAASLDLAVASVANDGLIGSAEGSVILTSQAGIQNSGQLLAKEGLTLSLAGDLVNSGTLLAEQALVIAGLGTETAIGALSNAAGGE
;
A
#
# COMPACT_ATOMS: atom_id res chain seq x y z
N MET A 1 16.39 -5.18 -38.85
CA MET A 1 16.84 -3.97 -39.56
C MET A 1 17.91 -3.31 -38.70
N ASN A 2 19.09 -3.05 -39.27
CA ASN A 2 20.16 -2.34 -38.58
C ASN A 2 20.26 -0.93 -39.16
N LEU A 3 20.15 0.10 -38.33
CA LEU A 3 20.21 1.51 -38.77
C LEU A 3 21.23 2.31 -37.96
N ALA A 4 21.72 3.43 -38.50
CA ALA A 4 22.66 4.33 -37.82
C ALA A 4 22.00 5.58 -37.20
N GLY A 5 20.69 5.77 -37.37
CA GLY A 5 19.98 6.99 -36.99
C GLY A 5 18.54 6.72 -36.54
N ASP A 6 17.68 7.71 -36.65
CA ASP A 6 16.28 7.62 -36.20
C ASP A 6 15.43 6.76 -37.14
N LEU A 7 14.39 6.14 -36.59
CA LEU A 7 13.34 5.45 -37.34
C LEU A 7 12.00 6.13 -37.07
N VAL A 8 11.40 6.69 -38.11
CA VAL A 8 10.03 7.20 -38.07
C VAL A 8 9.14 6.24 -38.84
N ASN A 9 8.16 5.64 -38.17
CA ASN A 9 7.16 4.78 -38.78
C ASN A 9 5.79 5.46 -38.76
N SER A 10 5.17 5.55 -39.94
CA SER A 10 3.80 6.00 -40.14
C SER A 10 2.94 4.97 -40.88
N GLY A 11 3.49 3.79 -41.17
CA GLY A 11 2.84 2.70 -41.91
C GLY A 11 3.05 1.36 -41.22
N THR A 12 3.12 0.27 -41.97
CA THR A 12 3.24 -1.08 -41.40
C THR A 12 4.64 -1.66 -41.58
N LEU A 13 5.32 -1.96 -40.48
CA LEU A 13 6.50 -2.83 -40.40
C LEU A 13 6.06 -4.19 -39.86
N LEU A 14 5.99 -5.19 -40.73
CA LEU A 14 5.53 -6.54 -40.39
C LEU A 14 6.64 -7.56 -40.65
N ALA A 15 6.84 -8.49 -39.72
CA ALA A 15 7.60 -9.71 -39.95
C ALA A 15 6.83 -10.92 -39.37
N GLU A 16 6.90 -12.09 -40.01
CA GLU A 16 6.14 -13.26 -39.53
C GLU A 16 6.68 -13.82 -38.22
N GLN A 17 8.00 -13.91 -38.07
CA GLN A 17 8.65 -14.53 -36.91
C GLN A 17 9.27 -13.51 -35.96
N ALA A 18 10.37 -12.89 -36.37
CA ALA A 18 11.11 -11.95 -35.52
C ALA A 18 11.33 -10.63 -36.25
N LEU A 19 11.04 -9.54 -35.57
CA LEU A 19 11.40 -8.20 -36.00
C LEU A 19 12.40 -7.61 -35.00
N VAL A 20 13.63 -7.40 -35.46
CA VAL A 20 14.69 -6.74 -34.67
C VAL A 20 14.94 -5.34 -35.22
N ILE A 21 14.80 -4.32 -34.39
CA ILE A 21 15.19 -2.93 -34.67
C ILE A 21 16.41 -2.63 -33.81
N ALA A 22 17.57 -2.45 -34.43
CA ALA A 22 18.83 -2.24 -33.71
C ALA A 22 19.81 -1.36 -34.50
N GLY A 23 20.85 -0.91 -33.81
CA GLY A 23 21.97 -0.17 -34.40
C GLY A 23 22.83 -1.04 -35.33
N LEU A 24 23.81 -0.42 -36.00
CA LEU A 24 24.74 -1.12 -36.90
C LEU A 24 25.71 -2.09 -36.19
N GLY A 25 25.95 -1.92 -34.88
CA GLY A 25 26.81 -2.79 -34.08
C GLY A 25 26.04 -3.85 -33.28
N PRO A 26 26.74 -4.90 -32.80
CA PRO A 26 26.15 -5.87 -31.89
C PRO A 26 25.65 -5.16 -30.63
N ASN A 27 24.40 -5.43 -30.24
CA ASN A 27 23.72 -4.78 -29.11
C ASN A 27 23.62 -3.24 -29.19
N SER A 28 23.87 -2.64 -30.34
CA SER A 28 23.76 -1.18 -30.50
C SER A 28 22.30 -0.76 -30.58
N ALA A 29 22.00 0.41 -30.01
CA ALA A 29 20.72 1.08 -30.20
C ALA A 29 20.73 1.89 -31.51
N ILE A 30 19.56 2.07 -32.12
CA ILE A 30 19.36 3.16 -33.08
C ILE A 30 19.25 4.51 -32.32
N GLY A 31 19.01 5.59 -33.06
CA GLY A 31 18.61 6.87 -32.45
C GLY A 31 17.20 6.79 -31.83
N GLY A 32 16.35 7.76 -32.14
CA GLY A 32 14.94 7.73 -31.74
C GLY A 32 14.11 6.74 -32.59
N LEU A 33 13.15 6.08 -31.96
CA LEU A 33 12.04 5.41 -32.64
C LEU A 33 10.77 6.23 -32.42
N THR A 34 10.19 6.76 -33.49
CA THR A 34 8.88 7.40 -33.48
C THR A 34 7.90 6.54 -34.26
N ASN A 35 6.94 5.92 -33.58
CA ASN A 35 5.84 5.20 -34.21
C ASN A 35 4.57 6.04 -34.11
N GLN A 36 4.24 6.76 -35.19
CA GLN A 36 3.12 7.70 -35.25
C GLN A 36 1.77 6.99 -35.08
N ALA A 37 0.68 7.72 -34.83
CA ALA A 37 -0.64 7.16 -34.54
C ALA A 37 -1.15 6.10 -35.54
N GLY A 38 -0.81 6.22 -36.83
CA GLY A 38 -1.16 5.24 -37.88
C GLY A 38 -0.13 4.11 -38.09
N GLY A 39 1.00 4.17 -37.38
CA GLY A 39 2.11 3.25 -37.49
C GLY A 39 1.87 1.93 -36.76
N GLU A 40 2.14 0.83 -37.45
CA GLU A 40 2.11 -0.52 -36.90
C GLU A 40 3.47 -1.21 -37.03
N ILE A 41 4.05 -1.63 -35.92
CA ILE A 41 5.25 -2.46 -35.85
C ILE A 41 4.82 -3.79 -35.23
N LYS A 42 4.79 -4.87 -36.02
CA LYS A 42 4.23 -6.16 -35.59
C LYS A 42 5.10 -7.33 -36.02
N ALA A 43 5.29 -8.29 -35.13
CA ALA A 43 5.84 -9.60 -35.46
C ALA A 43 5.46 -10.65 -34.39
N SER A 44 5.77 -11.92 -34.59
CA SER A 44 5.58 -12.91 -33.51
C SER A 44 6.42 -12.54 -32.28
N THR A 45 7.67 -12.11 -32.50
CA THR A 45 8.54 -11.50 -31.49
C THR A 45 9.07 -10.15 -31.98
N VAL A 46 9.11 -9.16 -31.10
CA VAL A 46 9.64 -7.83 -31.42
C VAL A 46 10.77 -7.51 -30.46
N THR A 47 11.95 -7.22 -31.00
CA THR A 47 13.08 -6.70 -30.24
C THR A 47 13.44 -5.31 -30.75
N ALA A 48 13.49 -4.31 -29.87
CA ALA A 48 13.91 -2.96 -30.23
C ALA A 48 15.00 -2.46 -29.29
N ARG A 49 16.09 -1.93 -29.85
CA ARG A 49 17.15 -1.22 -29.13
C ARG A 49 17.21 0.21 -29.64
N VAL A 50 16.84 1.17 -28.80
CA VAL A 50 16.62 2.57 -29.18
C VAL A 50 17.23 3.51 -28.14
N SER A 51 17.53 4.74 -28.53
CA SER A 51 18.01 5.78 -27.61
C SER A 51 16.85 6.59 -27.03
N SER A 52 15.71 6.64 -27.71
CA SER A 52 14.43 7.15 -27.21
C SER A 52 13.28 6.43 -27.92
N LEU A 53 12.12 6.33 -27.26
CA LEU A 53 10.90 5.79 -27.87
C LEU A 53 9.73 6.76 -27.69
N ASP A 54 9.11 7.12 -28.81
CA ASP A 54 7.81 7.78 -28.86
C ASP A 54 6.83 6.89 -29.64
N ASN A 55 5.82 6.36 -28.96
CA ASN A 55 4.83 5.48 -29.55
C ASN A 55 3.42 6.05 -29.40
N GLU A 56 2.86 6.51 -30.50
CA GLU A 56 1.44 6.87 -30.66
C GLU A 56 0.64 5.76 -31.35
N GLY A 57 1.32 4.90 -32.13
CA GLY A 57 0.71 3.78 -32.85
C GLY A 57 0.75 2.45 -32.09
N LEU A 58 0.86 1.34 -32.82
CA LEU A 58 0.98 0.00 -32.25
C LEU A 58 2.38 -0.59 -32.44
N ILE A 59 3.02 -0.97 -31.34
CA ILE A 59 4.17 -1.89 -31.34
C ILE A 59 3.73 -3.18 -30.64
N GLY A 60 3.70 -4.29 -31.38
CA GLY A 60 3.03 -5.51 -30.93
C GLY A 60 3.79 -6.80 -31.23
N ALA A 61 4.06 -7.60 -30.20
CA ALA A 61 4.46 -9.01 -30.34
C ALA A 61 3.21 -9.90 -30.32
N VAL A 62 2.77 -10.38 -31.49
CA VAL A 62 1.45 -10.98 -31.68
C VAL A 62 1.35 -12.47 -31.34
N ASN A 63 2.47 -13.15 -31.10
CA ASN A 63 2.49 -14.57 -30.67
C ASN A 63 3.55 -14.87 -29.60
N GLY A 64 4.28 -13.86 -29.14
CA GLY A 64 5.50 -14.05 -28.35
C GLY A 64 5.91 -12.78 -27.61
N THR A 65 7.22 -12.61 -27.41
CA THR A 65 7.75 -11.58 -26.51
C THR A 65 7.97 -10.23 -27.17
N LEU A 66 7.80 -9.18 -26.38
CA LEU A 66 8.23 -7.82 -26.68
C LEU A 66 9.45 -7.47 -25.81
N ASP A 67 10.62 -7.35 -26.42
CA ASP A 67 11.87 -6.99 -25.74
C ASP A 67 12.34 -5.60 -26.19
N LEU A 68 12.10 -4.60 -25.36
CA LEU A 68 12.50 -3.22 -25.63
C LEU A 68 13.66 -2.81 -24.71
N SER A 69 14.79 -2.41 -25.28
CA SER A 69 15.85 -1.68 -24.58
C SER A 69 15.89 -0.23 -25.07
N ASN A 70 15.68 0.70 -24.16
CA ASN A 70 15.65 2.13 -24.40
C ASN A 70 16.64 2.84 -23.47
N ASN A 71 17.65 3.46 -24.04
CA ASN A 71 18.69 4.15 -23.26
C ASN A 71 18.28 5.57 -22.83
N GLY A 72 17.06 6.01 -23.15
CA GLY A 72 16.52 7.32 -22.78
C GLY A 72 15.07 7.22 -22.35
N ASP A 73 14.27 8.22 -22.68
CA ASP A 73 12.86 8.31 -22.27
C ASP A 73 11.94 7.48 -23.18
N LEU A 74 10.90 6.90 -22.59
CA LEU A 74 9.82 6.18 -23.27
C LEU A 74 8.51 6.95 -23.07
N THR A 75 7.93 7.42 -24.17
CA THR A 75 6.57 7.96 -24.21
C THR A 75 5.67 7.01 -24.97
N ASN A 76 4.56 6.59 -24.37
CA ASN A 76 3.55 5.76 -25.00
C ASN A 76 2.18 6.40 -24.85
N SER A 77 1.63 6.94 -25.95
CA SER A 77 0.24 7.36 -26.06
C SER A 77 -0.60 6.38 -26.88
N GLY A 78 0.05 5.45 -27.59
CA GLY A 78 -0.56 4.36 -28.33
C GLY A 78 -0.59 3.04 -27.55
N ARG A 79 -0.15 1.97 -28.20
CA ARG A 79 -0.18 0.60 -27.69
C ARG A 79 1.19 -0.08 -27.77
N LEU A 80 1.69 -0.57 -26.64
CA LEU A 80 2.79 -1.54 -26.55
C LEU A 80 2.23 -2.86 -26.04
N ILE A 81 2.19 -3.91 -26.88
CA ILE A 81 1.46 -5.14 -26.55
C ILE A 81 2.33 -6.38 -26.76
N ALA A 82 2.30 -7.32 -25.83
CA ALA A 82 2.85 -8.66 -25.99
C ALA A 82 1.79 -9.73 -25.72
N LYS A 83 1.77 -10.78 -26.54
CA LYS A 83 0.99 -12.01 -26.29
C LYS A 83 1.75 -13.02 -25.41
N GLY A 84 3.08 -12.91 -25.35
CA GLY A 84 3.89 -13.53 -24.30
C GLY A 84 4.31 -12.48 -23.28
N ASP A 85 5.54 -12.60 -22.78
CA ASP A 85 6.14 -11.63 -21.87
C ASP A 85 6.52 -10.31 -22.57
N ALA A 86 6.48 -9.22 -21.82
CA ALA A 86 7.00 -7.93 -22.23
C ALA A 86 8.12 -7.49 -21.27
N THR A 87 9.33 -7.33 -21.80
CA THR A 87 10.46 -6.76 -21.05
C THR A 87 10.77 -5.36 -21.56
N LEU A 88 10.52 -4.36 -20.72
CA LEU A 88 10.84 -2.97 -20.98
C LEU A 88 12.06 -2.57 -20.13
N LYS A 89 13.21 -2.40 -20.78
CA LYS A 89 14.43 -1.86 -20.18
C LYS A 89 14.55 -0.40 -20.54
N VAL A 90 14.35 0.51 -19.60
CA VAL A 90 14.33 1.97 -19.86
C VAL A 90 15.23 2.69 -18.87
N ASP A 91 16.26 3.38 -19.36
CA ASP A 91 17.20 4.13 -18.50
C ASP A 91 16.64 5.50 -18.08
N GLY A 92 15.80 6.10 -18.92
CA GLY A 92 15.13 7.37 -18.65
C GLY A 92 13.77 7.21 -17.98
N LYS A 93 12.90 8.20 -18.19
CA LYS A 93 11.53 8.20 -17.68
C LYS A 93 10.61 7.36 -18.55
N VAL A 94 9.52 6.89 -17.96
CA VAL A 94 8.41 6.25 -18.68
C VAL A 94 7.16 7.08 -18.47
N THR A 95 6.60 7.60 -19.55
CA THR A 95 5.29 8.27 -19.55
C THR A 95 4.33 7.45 -20.39
N ASN A 96 3.33 6.86 -19.72
CA ASN A 96 2.27 6.11 -20.36
C ASN A 96 0.96 6.91 -20.28
N SER A 97 0.41 7.25 -21.44
CA SER A 97 -0.95 7.76 -21.62
C SER A 97 -1.81 6.85 -22.50
N GLY A 98 -1.29 5.69 -22.88
CA GLY A 98 -1.97 4.68 -23.70
C GLY A 98 -2.07 3.33 -22.98
N ASP A 99 -1.89 2.22 -23.72
CA ASP A 99 -1.96 0.85 -23.20
C ASP A 99 -0.60 0.16 -23.36
N ILE A 100 0.03 -0.19 -22.24
CA ILE A 100 1.16 -1.10 -22.16
C ILE A 100 0.61 -2.40 -21.58
N ALA A 101 0.57 -3.46 -22.39
CA ALA A 101 -0.03 -4.72 -21.99
C ALA A 101 0.79 -5.95 -22.36
N SER A 102 0.67 -6.98 -21.54
CA SER A 102 1.26 -8.30 -21.72
C SER A 102 0.26 -9.38 -21.35
N GLU A 103 0.20 -10.49 -22.08
CA GLU A 103 -0.53 -11.69 -21.61
C GLU A 103 0.36 -12.60 -20.74
N GLY A 104 1.68 -12.39 -20.76
CA GLY A 104 2.63 -12.97 -19.80
C GLY A 104 3.06 -11.96 -18.74
N VAL A 105 4.29 -12.09 -18.25
CA VAL A 105 4.91 -11.16 -17.29
C VAL A 105 5.32 -9.86 -17.99
N LEU A 106 4.98 -8.73 -17.38
CA LEU A 106 5.47 -7.40 -17.78
C LEU A 106 6.55 -6.93 -16.80
N THR A 107 7.79 -6.86 -17.29
CA THR A 107 8.94 -6.36 -16.52
C THR A 107 9.28 -4.94 -16.94
N LEU A 108 9.44 -4.03 -15.97
CA LEU A 108 9.98 -2.68 -16.17
C LEU A 108 11.19 -2.45 -15.27
N LYS A 109 12.36 -2.20 -15.86
CA LYS A 109 13.61 -1.87 -15.16
C LYS A 109 14.53 -1.08 -16.07
N ASN A 110 15.68 -0.63 -15.61
CA ASN A 110 16.67 -0.03 -16.51
C ASN A 110 17.54 -1.09 -17.23
N THR A 111 18.38 -0.66 -18.17
CA THR A 111 19.22 -1.58 -18.96
C THR A 111 20.28 -2.30 -18.11
N SER A 112 20.69 -1.70 -17.00
CA SER A 112 21.58 -2.31 -15.98
C SER A 112 20.87 -3.27 -15.02
N GLY A 113 19.54 -3.39 -15.11
CA GLY A 113 18.71 -4.21 -14.22
C GLY A 113 18.28 -3.53 -12.90
N GLY A 114 18.61 -2.26 -12.71
CA GLY A 114 18.15 -1.43 -11.60
C GLY A 114 16.87 -0.64 -11.92
N ALA A 115 16.67 0.48 -11.22
CA ALA A 115 15.49 1.32 -11.41
C ALA A 115 15.53 2.09 -12.73
N THR A 116 14.43 1.99 -13.49
CA THR A 116 14.03 3.00 -14.48
C THR A 116 13.90 4.36 -13.79
N GLY A 117 13.91 5.47 -14.54
CA GLY A 117 13.54 6.78 -14.03
C GLY A 117 12.09 6.84 -13.51
N THR A 118 11.55 8.06 -13.38
CA THR A 118 10.16 8.24 -12.96
C THR A 118 9.20 7.53 -13.91
N PHE A 119 8.28 6.74 -13.35
CA PHE A 119 7.17 6.13 -14.07
C PHE A 119 5.88 6.92 -13.82
N THR A 120 5.35 7.51 -14.89
CA THR A 120 4.07 8.23 -14.90
C THR A 120 3.07 7.46 -15.73
N ASN A 121 1.98 7.02 -15.11
CA ASN A 121 0.85 6.39 -15.77
C ASN A 121 -0.35 7.35 -15.63
N THR A 122 -0.69 8.06 -16.71
CA THR A 122 -1.69 9.14 -16.65
C THR A 122 -3.10 8.60 -16.47
N ALA A 123 -4.06 9.51 -16.28
CA ALA A 123 -5.47 9.15 -16.30
C ALA A 123 -5.82 8.36 -17.58
N GLU A 124 -6.69 7.35 -17.43
CA GLU A 124 -7.12 6.40 -18.48
C GLU A 124 -6.05 5.45 -19.03
N ALA A 125 -4.77 5.70 -18.75
CA ALA A 125 -3.68 4.85 -19.18
C ALA A 125 -3.72 3.49 -18.48
N LYS A 126 -3.26 2.45 -19.18
CA LYS A 126 -3.22 1.07 -18.70
C LYS A 126 -1.80 0.53 -18.76
N PHE A 127 -1.34 -0.01 -17.65
CA PHE A 127 -0.13 -0.78 -17.53
C PHE A 127 -0.52 -2.13 -16.90
N ARG A 128 -0.72 -3.14 -17.74
CA ARG A 128 -1.43 -4.36 -17.32
C ARG A 128 -0.80 -5.64 -17.84
N ALA A 129 -0.84 -6.70 -17.05
CA ALA A 129 -0.24 -7.97 -17.46
C ALA A 129 -0.87 -9.18 -16.78
N ALA A 130 -0.42 -10.40 -17.09
CA ALA A 130 -0.70 -11.53 -16.21
C ALA A 130 -0.02 -11.34 -14.85
N SER A 131 1.23 -10.87 -14.84
CA SER A 131 1.94 -10.42 -13.63
C SER A 131 2.84 -9.23 -13.94
N ILE A 132 3.12 -8.39 -12.95
CA ILE A 132 3.94 -7.19 -13.11
C ILE A 132 5.13 -7.23 -12.15
N ASP A 133 6.32 -6.95 -12.68
CA ASP A 133 7.53 -6.67 -11.90
C ASP A 133 8.14 -5.34 -12.38
N ALA A 134 8.01 -4.29 -11.58
CA ALA A 134 8.50 -2.96 -11.91
C ALA A 134 9.50 -2.45 -10.86
N THR A 135 10.69 -2.07 -11.30
CA THR A 135 11.70 -1.38 -10.50
C THR A 135 11.95 0.01 -11.08
N VAL A 136 11.62 1.06 -10.33
CA VAL A 136 11.56 2.44 -10.81
C VAL A 136 12.09 3.43 -9.76
N ALA A 137 12.41 4.65 -10.18
CA ALA A 137 12.87 5.68 -9.27
C ALA A 137 11.73 6.23 -8.42
N SER A 138 10.57 6.43 -9.03
CA SER A 138 9.35 6.94 -8.38
C SER A 138 8.12 6.59 -9.23
N VAL A 139 6.93 6.56 -8.63
CA VAL A 139 5.66 6.35 -9.37
C VAL A 139 4.67 7.48 -9.15
N ALA A 140 4.07 7.93 -10.26
CA ALA A 140 2.83 8.68 -10.26
C ALA A 140 1.79 7.91 -11.08
N ASN A 141 0.77 7.37 -10.42
CA ASN A 141 -0.29 6.60 -11.06
C ASN A 141 -1.65 7.28 -10.93
N ASP A 142 -2.22 7.67 -12.06
CA ASP A 142 -3.57 8.21 -12.20
C ASP A 142 -4.48 7.26 -13.00
N GLY A 143 -3.89 6.26 -13.66
CA GLY A 143 -4.58 5.24 -14.45
C GLY A 143 -4.64 3.88 -13.75
N LEU A 144 -4.62 2.82 -14.55
CA LEU A 144 -4.55 1.43 -14.09
C LEU A 144 -3.11 0.92 -14.16
N ILE A 145 -2.59 0.44 -13.04
CA ILE A 145 -1.48 -0.53 -12.99
C ILE A 145 -2.09 -1.82 -12.44
N GLY A 146 -2.09 -2.92 -13.19
CA GLY A 146 -2.64 -4.14 -12.59
C GLY A 146 -2.41 -5.46 -13.29
N SER A 147 -2.46 -6.52 -12.50
CA SER A 147 -2.40 -7.90 -12.97
C SER A 147 -3.80 -8.50 -13.16
N ALA A 148 -3.94 -9.33 -14.19
CA ALA A 148 -5.18 -10.07 -14.47
C ALA A 148 -5.20 -11.45 -13.81
N GLU A 149 -4.02 -12.03 -13.53
CA GLU A 149 -3.90 -13.42 -13.07
C GLU A 149 -3.04 -13.57 -11.81
N GLY A 150 -1.86 -12.96 -11.81
CA GLY A 150 -0.84 -13.14 -10.78
C GLY A 150 -0.63 -11.89 -9.91
N SER A 151 0.62 -11.68 -9.49
CA SER A 151 0.99 -10.63 -8.55
C SER A 151 1.49 -9.35 -9.25
N VAL A 152 1.45 -8.24 -8.52
CA VAL A 152 2.10 -6.98 -8.87
C VAL A 152 3.17 -6.67 -7.82
N THR A 153 4.42 -6.59 -8.26
CA THR A 153 5.55 -6.14 -7.46
C THR A 153 6.03 -4.80 -7.99
N LEU A 154 6.02 -3.79 -7.14
CA LEU A 154 6.52 -2.46 -7.44
C LEU A 154 7.62 -2.08 -6.44
N THR A 155 8.85 -1.99 -6.93
CA THR A 155 10.01 -1.50 -6.18
C THR A 155 10.31 -0.07 -6.60
N SER A 156 10.28 0.86 -5.65
CA SER A 156 10.51 2.29 -5.89
C SER A 156 11.65 2.83 -5.02
N GLN A 157 12.62 3.50 -5.64
CA GLN A 157 13.72 4.16 -4.92
C GLN A 157 13.31 5.49 -4.26
N ALA A 158 12.05 5.90 -4.41
CA ALA A 158 11.43 7.03 -3.75
C ALA A 158 9.96 6.70 -3.43
N GLY A 159 9.14 7.71 -3.19
CA GLY A 159 7.72 7.53 -2.90
C GLY A 159 6.85 7.12 -4.10
N VAL A 160 5.62 6.74 -3.79
CA VAL A 160 4.55 6.42 -4.74
C VAL A 160 3.38 7.35 -4.49
N GLN A 161 2.88 7.97 -5.56
CA GLN A 161 1.62 8.69 -5.57
C GLN A 161 0.60 7.88 -6.38
N ASN A 162 -0.46 7.42 -5.72
CA ASN A 162 -1.56 6.73 -6.37
C ASN A 162 -2.85 7.53 -6.26
N ARG A 163 -3.33 8.02 -7.41
CA ARG A 163 -4.67 8.59 -7.60
C ARG A 163 -5.58 7.65 -8.41
N GLY A 164 -5.00 6.67 -9.10
CA GLY A 164 -5.70 5.66 -9.90
C GLY A 164 -5.90 4.33 -9.17
N LEU A 165 -5.79 3.23 -9.92
CA LEU A 165 -5.95 1.86 -9.43
C LEU A 165 -4.62 1.10 -9.54
N LEU A 166 -4.12 0.60 -8.41
CA LEU A 166 -3.19 -0.53 -8.36
C LEU A 166 -3.97 -1.79 -8.00
N LEU A 167 -4.00 -2.75 -8.93
CA LEU A 167 -4.76 -3.98 -8.79
C LEU A 167 -3.87 -5.21 -8.93
N ALA A 168 -3.92 -6.13 -7.97
CA ALA A 168 -3.32 -7.45 -8.10
C ALA A 168 -4.37 -8.56 -7.95
N LYS A 169 -4.41 -9.49 -8.90
CA LYS A 169 -5.26 -10.68 -8.79
C LYS A 169 -4.79 -11.62 -7.66
N GLU A 170 -3.48 -11.70 -7.44
CA GLU A 170 -2.91 -12.41 -6.29
C GLU A 170 -2.43 -11.41 -5.23
N GLY A 171 -1.11 -11.17 -5.16
CA GLY A 171 -0.49 -10.28 -4.19
C GLY A 171 -0.07 -8.94 -4.78
N LEU A 172 -0.22 -7.87 -4.00
CA LEU A 172 0.33 -6.54 -4.29
C LEU A 172 1.46 -6.24 -3.32
N THR A 173 2.69 -6.13 -3.80
CA THR A 173 3.85 -5.76 -2.99
C THR A 173 4.39 -4.41 -3.41
N LEU A 174 4.41 -3.47 -2.47
CA LEU A 174 5.02 -2.15 -2.62
C LEU A 174 6.29 -2.09 -1.73
N SER A 175 7.46 -2.04 -2.36
CA SER A 175 8.76 -1.90 -1.68
C SER A 175 9.34 -0.52 -1.96
N LEU A 176 9.26 0.40 -1.00
CA LEU A 176 9.46 1.84 -1.24
C LEU A 176 10.56 2.42 -0.34
N ALA A 177 11.44 3.26 -0.87
CA ALA A 177 12.38 4.01 -0.03
C ALA A 177 11.79 5.29 0.59
N GLY A 178 10.64 5.76 0.09
CA GLY A 178 9.99 7.00 0.51
C GLY A 178 8.52 6.81 0.87
N ASP A 179 7.75 7.90 0.78
CA ASP A 179 6.36 7.93 1.24
C ASP A 179 5.38 7.26 0.26
N LEU A 180 4.27 6.76 0.78
CA LEU A 180 3.11 6.35 -0.01
C LEU A 180 1.97 7.35 0.22
N VAL A 181 1.57 8.04 -0.84
CA VAL A 181 0.38 8.90 -0.86
C VAL A 181 -0.69 8.23 -1.71
N ASN A 182 -1.77 7.79 -1.08
CA ASN A 182 -2.90 7.17 -1.74
C ASN A 182 -4.15 8.05 -1.63
N SER A 183 -4.73 8.37 -2.78
CA SER A 183 -6.09 8.93 -2.90
C SER A 183 -6.94 8.15 -3.90
N GLY A 184 -6.43 7.05 -4.45
CA GLY A 184 -7.14 6.10 -5.31
C GLY A 184 -7.31 4.76 -4.60
N THR A 185 -7.14 3.66 -5.33
CA THR A 185 -7.31 2.30 -4.79
C THR A 185 -6.05 1.46 -4.94
N LEU A 186 -5.64 0.82 -3.86
CA LEU A 186 -4.73 -0.33 -3.84
C LEU A 186 -5.57 -1.55 -3.47
N LEU A 187 -5.65 -2.52 -4.38
CA LEU A 187 -6.46 -3.72 -4.22
C LEU A 187 -5.63 -4.96 -4.57
N ALA A 188 -5.59 -5.93 -3.66
CA ALA A 188 -5.12 -7.28 -3.94
C ALA A 188 -6.19 -8.30 -3.52
N GLU A 189 -6.40 -9.38 -4.26
CA GLU A 189 -7.36 -10.39 -3.78
C GLU A 189 -6.78 -11.26 -2.65
N GLN A 190 -5.45 -11.41 -2.59
CA GLN A 190 -4.77 -12.17 -1.53
C GLN A 190 -4.08 -11.22 -0.54
N ALA A 191 -2.76 -11.05 -0.66
CA ALA A 191 -1.97 -10.26 0.27
C ALA A 191 -1.59 -8.90 -0.31
N LEU A 192 -1.71 -7.85 0.50
CA LEU A 192 -1.16 -6.54 0.20
C LEU A 192 -0.07 -6.22 1.22
N VAL A 193 1.15 -5.99 0.73
CA VAL A 193 2.33 -5.69 1.55
C VAL A 193 2.88 -4.32 1.18
N ILE A 194 2.99 -3.44 2.16
CA ILE A 194 3.68 -2.15 2.07
C ILE A 194 4.88 -2.19 3.01
N ALA A 195 6.08 -2.12 2.45
CA ALA A 195 7.32 -2.15 3.21
C ALA A 195 8.42 -1.30 2.54
N GLY A 196 9.49 -1.06 3.27
CA GLY A 196 10.70 -0.41 2.79
C GLY A 196 11.41 -1.21 1.69
N LEU A 197 12.60 -0.75 1.28
CA LEU A 197 13.53 -1.55 0.46
C LEU A 197 14.11 -2.71 1.29
N GLY A 198 13.28 -3.72 1.52
CA GLY A 198 13.50 -4.85 2.42
C GLY A 198 12.20 -5.18 3.17
N THR A 199 11.82 -6.46 3.23
CA THR A 199 10.51 -6.88 3.75
C THR A 199 10.24 -6.48 5.20
N GLU A 200 11.29 -6.29 6.00
CA GLU A 200 11.20 -5.87 7.40
C GLU A 200 11.50 -4.39 7.64
N THR A 201 11.75 -3.63 6.57
CA THR A 201 12.02 -2.19 6.67
C THR A 201 10.70 -1.42 6.60
N ALA A 202 10.60 -0.31 7.32
CA ALA A 202 9.47 0.61 7.19
C ALA A 202 9.68 1.55 6.00
N ILE A 203 8.60 1.94 5.32
CA ILE A 203 8.62 3.11 4.44
C ILE A 203 8.68 4.39 5.28
N GLY A 204 8.69 5.56 4.61
CA GLY A 204 8.45 6.84 5.27
C GLY A 204 7.01 6.97 5.78
N ALA A 205 6.29 8.00 5.35
CA ALA A 205 4.90 8.19 5.69
C ALA A 205 3.97 7.35 4.79
N LEU A 206 2.89 6.83 5.37
CA LEU A 206 1.71 6.40 4.64
C LEU A 206 0.58 7.41 4.87
N SER A 207 0.17 8.10 3.82
CA SER A 207 -1.00 8.97 3.81
C SER A 207 -2.08 8.36 2.92
N ASN A 208 -3.19 7.96 3.52
CA ASN A 208 -4.36 7.45 2.81
C ASN A 208 -5.50 8.46 2.96
N ALA A 209 -5.74 9.24 1.90
CA ALA A 209 -6.73 10.32 1.91
C ALA A 209 -8.16 9.80 2.12
N ALA A 210 -9.12 10.68 2.41
CA ALA A 210 -10.51 10.31 2.72
C ALA A 210 -11.22 9.44 1.65
N GLY A 211 -10.87 9.60 0.37
CA GLY A 211 -11.38 8.75 -0.72
C GLY A 211 -10.46 7.57 -1.08
N GLY A 212 -9.33 7.42 -0.38
CA GLY A 212 -8.35 6.39 -0.63
C GLY A 212 -8.75 5.03 -0.03
N GLU A 213 -8.54 3.97 -0.80
CA GLU A 213 -8.77 2.60 -0.36
C GLU A 213 -7.50 1.77 -0.47
N ILE A 214 -7.15 1.06 0.60
CA ILE A 214 -6.11 0.03 0.65
C ILE A 214 -6.79 -1.22 1.19
N LYS A 215 -7.02 -2.22 0.35
CA LYS A 215 -7.78 -3.40 0.76
C LYS A 215 -7.27 -4.68 0.11
N ALA A 216 -7.23 -5.74 0.91
CA ALA A 216 -6.91 -7.08 0.44
C ALA A 216 -7.44 -8.15 1.41
N SER A 217 -7.31 -9.44 1.09
CA SER A 217 -7.66 -10.48 2.06
C SER A 217 -6.83 -10.32 3.34
N THR A 218 -5.52 -10.11 3.20
CA THR A 218 -4.63 -9.71 4.29
C THR A 218 -3.88 -8.42 3.93
N VAL A 219 -3.66 -7.57 4.91
CA VAL A 219 -2.92 -6.31 4.73
C VAL A 219 -1.78 -6.26 5.74
N THR A 220 -0.56 -6.07 5.25
CA THR A 220 0.62 -5.82 6.06
C THR A 220 1.25 -4.49 5.67
N ALA A 221 1.45 -3.60 6.64
CA ALA A 221 2.08 -2.30 6.40
C ALA A 221 3.16 -2.02 7.45
N ARG A 222 4.35 -1.63 6.99
CA ARG A 222 5.46 -1.15 7.82
C ARG A 222 5.78 0.29 7.43
N VAL A 223 5.53 1.23 8.34
CA VAL A 223 5.57 2.68 8.06
C VAL A 223 6.24 3.42 9.21
N SER A 224 6.78 4.61 8.94
CA SER A 224 7.34 5.48 9.98
C SER A 224 6.30 6.42 10.58
N SER A 225 5.23 6.71 9.85
CA SER A 225 4.05 7.42 10.34
C SER A 225 2.83 7.03 9.50
N LEU A 226 1.65 6.97 10.13
CA LEU A 226 0.39 6.68 9.43
C LEU A 226 -0.60 7.82 9.62
N ASP A 227 -1.10 8.37 8.51
CA ASP A 227 -2.29 9.21 8.45
C ASP A 227 -3.34 8.52 7.57
N ASN A 228 -4.38 7.98 8.20
CA ASN A 228 -5.48 7.33 7.51
C ASN A 228 -6.78 8.14 7.64
N GLY A 229 -7.13 8.84 6.57
CA GLY A 229 -8.45 9.42 6.37
C GLY A 229 -9.42 8.51 5.61
N GLY A 230 -8.92 7.54 4.85
CA GLY A 230 -9.70 6.63 4.01
C GLY A 230 -9.93 5.24 4.64
N LEU A 231 -9.97 4.21 3.79
CA LEU A 231 -10.07 2.80 4.21
C LEU A 231 -8.71 2.11 4.11
N ILE A 232 -8.27 1.49 5.21
CA ILE A 232 -7.27 0.41 5.19
C ILE A 232 -7.92 -0.83 5.79
N GLY A 233 -8.10 -1.87 4.99
CA GLY A 233 -8.97 -2.99 5.35
C GLY A 233 -8.50 -4.36 4.91
N ALA A 234 -8.41 -5.30 5.85
CA ALA A 234 -8.31 -6.72 5.57
C ALA A 234 -9.71 -7.34 5.46
N VAL A 235 -10.14 -7.70 4.25
CA VAL A 235 -11.54 -8.05 3.94
C VAL A 235 -11.88 -9.53 4.17
N SER A 236 -10.91 -10.35 4.56
CA SER A 236 -11.15 -11.77 4.89
C SER A 236 -10.20 -12.32 5.95
N GLY A 237 -9.04 -11.69 6.16
CA GLY A 237 -8.01 -12.12 7.10
C GLY A 237 -7.49 -10.97 7.96
N THR A 238 -6.20 -10.99 8.25
CA THR A 238 -5.56 -10.11 9.24
C THR A 238 -5.13 -8.76 8.70
N LEU A 239 -5.17 -7.77 9.59
CA LEU A 239 -4.52 -6.46 9.41
C LEU A 239 -3.31 -6.39 10.35
N ASP A 240 -2.11 -6.37 9.77
CA ASP A 240 -0.85 -6.28 10.51
C ASP A 240 -0.15 -4.94 10.19
N LEU A 241 -0.24 -3.99 11.11
CA LEU A 241 0.35 -2.67 10.96
C LEU A 241 1.50 -2.49 11.95
N THR A 242 2.67 -2.12 11.44
CA THR A 242 3.83 -1.70 12.22
C THR A 242 4.15 -0.25 11.89
N ASN A 243 4.11 0.61 12.90
CA ASN A 243 4.30 2.04 12.80
C ASN A 243 5.30 2.50 13.87
N SER A 244 6.48 2.96 13.46
CA SER A 244 7.50 3.42 14.41
C SER A 244 7.28 4.84 14.92
N GLY A 245 6.28 5.56 14.41
CA GLY A 245 5.89 6.90 14.84
C GLY A 245 4.42 6.98 15.24
N ASP A 246 3.81 8.12 14.96
CA ASP A 246 2.42 8.41 15.31
C ASP A 246 1.44 7.79 14.31
N LEU A 247 0.29 7.35 14.82
CA LEU A 247 -0.85 6.86 14.05
C LEU A 247 -2.02 7.84 14.23
N ILE A 248 -2.47 8.41 13.12
CA ILE A 248 -3.68 9.21 13.04
C ILE A 248 -4.70 8.45 12.19
N ASN A 249 -5.87 8.16 12.76
CA ASN A 249 -6.98 7.56 12.04
C ASN A 249 -8.20 8.48 12.14
N SER A 250 -8.60 9.07 11.03
CA SER A 250 -9.90 9.75 10.87
C SER A 250 -10.84 9.02 9.92
N GLY A 251 -10.34 7.97 9.26
CA GLY A 251 -11.12 7.07 8.41
C GLY A 251 -11.41 5.73 9.11
N ARG A 252 -11.12 4.64 8.40
CA ARG A 252 -11.40 3.27 8.83
C ARG A 252 -10.15 2.39 8.75
N LEU A 253 -9.72 1.84 9.87
CA LEU A 253 -8.81 0.69 9.96
C LEU A 253 -9.63 -0.53 10.32
N VAL A 254 -9.73 -1.53 9.44
CA VAL A 254 -10.63 -2.67 9.65
C VAL A 254 -9.99 -4.02 9.35
N ALA A 255 -10.35 -5.04 10.12
CA ALA A 255 -10.01 -6.43 9.84
C ALA A 255 -11.24 -7.35 9.98
N LYS A 256 -11.36 -8.32 9.08
CA LYS A 256 -12.30 -9.44 9.20
C LYS A 256 -11.76 -10.57 10.07
N GLY A 257 -10.45 -10.76 10.09
CA GLY A 257 -9.75 -11.57 11.08
C GLY A 257 -9.24 -10.69 12.22
N ASP A 258 -8.07 -11.02 12.75
CA ASP A 258 -7.42 -10.23 13.80
C ASP A 258 -6.77 -8.95 13.26
N ALA A 259 -6.66 -7.94 14.13
CA ALA A 259 -5.92 -6.71 13.88
C ALA A 259 -4.76 -6.58 14.87
N THR A 260 -3.53 -6.55 14.36
CA THR A 260 -2.32 -6.28 15.15
C THR A 260 -1.79 -4.90 14.80
N LEU A 261 -1.90 -3.96 15.73
CA LEU A 261 -1.35 -2.60 15.60
C LEU A 261 -0.13 -2.47 16.51
N LYS A 262 1.05 -2.45 15.92
CA LYS A 262 2.32 -2.15 16.60
C LYS A 262 2.67 -0.69 16.37
N VAL A 263 2.49 0.16 17.36
CA VAL A 263 2.70 1.61 17.25
C VAL A 263 3.65 2.10 18.35
N ASP A 264 4.78 2.70 17.99
CA ASP A 264 5.73 3.22 18.99
C ASP A 264 5.35 4.63 19.49
N GLY A 265 4.71 5.44 18.63
CA GLY A 265 4.28 6.80 18.94
C GLY A 265 2.87 6.91 19.51
N LYS A 266 2.29 8.11 19.40
CA LYS A 266 0.92 8.40 19.82
C LYS A 266 -0.09 7.79 18.84
N VAL A 267 -1.22 7.35 19.36
CA VAL A 267 -2.38 6.95 18.55
C VAL A 267 -3.52 7.92 18.77
N THR A 268 -3.99 8.57 17.69
CA THR A 268 -5.16 9.45 17.71
C THR A 268 -6.23 8.88 16.80
N ASN A 269 -7.34 8.44 17.39
CA ASN A 269 -8.51 7.92 16.68
C ASN A 269 -9.66 8.94 16.72
N SER A 270 -10.10 9.32 15.52
CA SER A 270 -11.28 10.15 15.24
C SER A 270 -12.27 9.49 14.29
N GLY A 271 -11.96 8.26 13.83
CA GLY A 271 -12.84 7.44 13.01
C GLY A 271 -13.04 6.05 13.63
N ASP A 272 -12.99 5.03 12.78
CA ASP A 272 -13.20 3.64 13.19
C ASP A 272 -11.90 2.83 13.14
N ILE A 273 -11.60 2.15 14.24
CA ILE A 273 -10.66 1.04 14.29
C ILE A 273 -11.45 -0.19 14.70
N ALA A 274 -11.58 -1.17 13.83
CA ALA A 274 -12.42 -2.33 14.05
C ALA A 274 -11.79 -3.66 13.65
N SER A 275 -12.11 -4.72 14.38
CA SER A 275 -11.75 -6.09 14.07
C SER A 275 -12.96 -7.01 14.31
N GLU A 276 -13.22 -7.98 13.43
CA GLU A 276 -14.16 -9.07 13.76
C GLU A 276 -13.47 -10.17 14.59
N GLY A 277 -12.13 -10.21 14.59
CA GLY A 277 -11.33 -11.01 15.50
C GLY A 277 -10.84 -10.22 16.71
N ALA A 278 -9.73 -10.66 17.30
CA ALA A 278 -9.03 -9.92 18.34
C ALA A 278 -8.40 -8.64 17.76
N LEU A 279 -8.22 -7.63 18.61
CA LEU A 279 -7.39 -6.47 18.28
C LEU A 279 -6.35 -6.24 19.37
N THR A 280 -5.09 -6.18 18.97
CA THR A 280 -3.96 -5.85 19.82
C THR A 280 -3.40 -4.48 19.46
N LEU A 281 -3.18 -3.62 20.45
CA LEU A 281 -2.46 -2.36 20.30
C LEU A 281 -1.30 -2.32 21.30
N LYS A 282 -0.06 -2.42 20.80
CA LYS A 282 1.17 -2.41 21.58
C LYS A 282 2.25 -1.66 20.81
N ASN A 283 3.41 -1.41 21.41
CA ASN A 283 4.57 -0.93 20.64
C ASN A 283 5.30 -2.10 19.94
N THR A 284 6.31 -1.78 19.13
CA THR A 284 7.08 -2.78 18.38
C THR A 284 7.88 -3.75 19.26
N SER A 285 8.23 -3.33 20.48
CA SER A 285 8.88 -4.16 21.50
C SER A 285 7.91 -5.04 22.31
N GLY A 286 6.60 -4.96 22.05
CA GLY A 286 5.55 -5.67 22.78
C GLY A 286 5.11 -5.00 24.10
N GLY A 287 5.63 -3.81 24.39
CA GLY A 287 5.25 -2.96 25.52
C GLY A 287 4.16 -1.95 25.17
N ALA A 288 4.10 -0.86 25.94
CA ALA A 288 3.11 0.18 25.74
C ALA A 288 3.42 1.06 24.52
N THR A 289 2.41 1.32 23.69
CA THR A 289 2.41 2.43 22.72
C THR A 289 2.43 3.78 23.45
N GLY A 290 2.51 4.90 22.72
CA GLY A 290 2.37 6.23 23.28
C GLY A 290 0.97 6.52 23.85
N ALA A 291 0.61 7.80 23.95
CA ALA A 291 -0.73 8.18 24.39
C ALA A 291 -1.80 7.68 23.40
N PHE A 292 -2.88 7.09 23.91
CA PHE A 292 -4.04 6.71 23.14
C PHE A 292 -5.17 7.72 23.35
N VAL A 293 -5.58 8.40 22.28
CA VAL A 293 -6.68 9.38 22.28
C VAL A 293 -7.78 8.86 21.36
N ASN A 294 -8.97 8.63 21.91
CA ASN A 294 -10.16 8.20 21.18
C ASN A 294 -11.25 9.25 21.35
N THR A 295 -11.47 10.07 20.32
CA THR A 295 -12.37 11.24 20.38
C THR A 295 -13.86 10.84 20.41
N ALA A 296 -14.75 11.80 20.69
CA ALA A 296 -16.16 11.56 21.02
C ALA A 296 -16.96 10.67 20.05
N GLU A 297 -16.68 10.74 18.75
CA GLU A 297 -17.39 9.94 17.72
C GLU A 297 -16.61 8.68 17.30
N ALA A 298 -15.38 8.56 17.79
CA ALA A 298 -14.45 7.54 17.39
C ALA A 298 -14.77 6.19 18.06
N LYS A 299 -14.50 5.11 17.34
CA LYS A 299 -14.78 3.75 17.80
C LYS A 299 -13.51 2.91 17.69
N LEU A 300 -13.18 2.24 18.79
CA LEU A 300 -12.28 1.09 18.83
C LEU A 300 -13.11 -0.13 19.22
N ARG A 301 -13.35 -1.05 18.29
CA ARG A 301 -14.18 -2.25 18.54
C ARG A 301 -13.51 -3.52 18.04
N ALA A 302 -13.63 -4.61 18.79
CA ALA A 302 -13.15 -5.92 18.35
C ALA A 302 -13.97 -7.05 18.97
N ALA A 303 -13.75 -8.31 18.57
CA ALA A 303 -14.24 -9.43 19.36
C ALA A 303 -13.63 -9.39 20.76
N SER A 304 -12.33 -9.14 20.88
CA SER A 304 -11.62 -8.89 22.14
C SER A 304 -10.53 -7.83 21.97
N LEU A 305 -10.17 -7.14 23.05
CA LEU A 305 -9.18 -6.05 23.02
C LEU A 305 -8.02 -6.33 23.99
N ASP A 306 -6.79 -6.20 23.52
CA ASP A 306 -5.56 -6.18 24.32
C ASP A 306 -4.75 -4.93 23.99
N LEU A 307 -4.80 -3.95 24.89
CA LEU A 307 -4.23 -2.62 24.69
C LEU A 307 -3.15 -2.38 25.75
N ALA A 308 -1.93 -2.04 25.32
CA ALA A 308 -0.89 -1.51 26.19
C ALA A 308 -0.48 -0.12 25.70
N VAL A 309 -0.71 0.91 26.51
CA VAL A 309 -0.56 2.32 26.13
C VAL A 309 0.09 3.15 27.23
N ALA A 310 0.66 4.31 26.89
CA ALA A 310 1.28 5.18 27.87
C ALA A 310 0.23 5.88 28.76
N SER A 311 -0.88 6.32 28.15
CA SER A 311 -2.01 6.95 28.81
C SER A 311 -3.26 6.83 27.95
N VAL A 312 -4.45 6.96 28.54
CA VAL A 312 -5.72 6.90 27.81
C VAL A 312 -6.53 8.17 28.01
N ALA A 313 -6.99 8.75 26.91
CA ALA A 313 -8.09 9.71 26.89
C ALA A 313 -9.18 9.18 25.95
N ASN A 314 -10.30 8.76 26.52
CA ASN A 314 -11.42 8.18 25.79
C ASN A 314 -12.67 9.04 25.96
N ASP A 315 -13.08 9.70 24.89
CA ASP A 315 -14.35 10.39 24.78
C ASP A 315 -15.35 9.61 23.92
N GLY A 316 -14.85 8.72 23.07
CA GLY A 316 -15.65 7.85 22.21
C GLY A 316 -15.92 6.48 22.82
N LEU A 317 -16.00 5.47 21.97
CA LEU A 317 -16.14 4.08 22.41
C LEU A 317 -14.85 3.28 22.26
N ILE A 318 -14.52 2.54 23.32
CA ILE A 318 -13.65 1.38 23.28
C ILE A 318 -14.48 0.19 23.77
N GLY A 319 -14.65 -0.84 22.94
CA GLY A 319 -15.55 -1.94 23.30
C GLY A 319 -15.22 -3.30 22.69
N SER A 320 -15.45 -4.37 23.44
CA SER A 320 -15.50 -5.73 22.88
C SER A 320 -16.94 -6.15 22.54
N ALA A 321 -17.09 -6.89 21.45
CA ALA A 321 -18.38 -7.43 21.01
C ALA A 321 -18.68 -8.82 21.58
N GLU A 322 -17.63 -9.61 21.88
CA GLU A 322 -17.76 -11.01 22.30
C GLU A 322 -16.99 -11.33 23.58
N GLY A 323 -15.71 -10.97 23.63
CA GLY A 323 -14.77 -11.32 24.67
C GLY A 323 -14.46 -10.20 25.67
N SER A 324 -13.26 -10.24 26.23
CA SER A 324 -12.80 -9.28 27.24
C SER A 324 -12.09 -8.06 26.64
N VAL A 325 -12.00 -7.00 27.43
CA VAL A 325 -11.14 -5.83 27.20
C VAL A 325 -10.06 -5.81 28.27
N ILE A 326 -8.80 -5.90 27.85
CA ILE A 326 -7.62 -5.75 28.70
C ILE A 326 -6.93 -4.45 28.30
N LEU A 327 -6.86 -3.49 29.22
CA LEU A 327 -6.25 -2.19 29.01
C LEU A 327 -5.18 -1.94 30.07
N THR A 328 -3.93 -1.95 29.64
CA THR A 328 -2.76 -1.64 30.45
C THR A 328 -2.26 -0.23 30.12
N SER A 329 -2.23 0.66 31.11
CA SER A 329 -1.81 2.05 30.97
C SER A 329 -0.61 2.35 31.86
N GLN A 330 0.46 2.93 31.29
CA GLN A 330 1.64 3.37 32.08
C GLN A 330 1.40 4.64 32.91
N ALA A 331 0.25 5.30 32.70
CA ALA A 331 -0.20 6.47 33.44
C ALA A 331 -1.70 6.35 33.73
N GLY A 332 -2.38 7.48 33.96
CA GLY A 332 -3.82 7.50 34.22
C GLY A 332 -4.69 7.18 33.00
N ILE A 333 -5.95 6.87 33.29
CA ILE A 333 -7.03 6.67 32.32
C ILE A 333 -8.08 7.75 32.55
N GLN A 334 -8.39 8.52 31.51
CA GLN A 334 -9.51 9.46 31.47
C GLN A 334 -10.58 8.88 30.55
N ASN A 335 -11.73 8.55 31.10
CA ASN A 335 -12.88 8.04 30.35
C ASN A 335 -14.07 9.00 30.50
N SER A 336 -14.37 9.76 29.45
CA SER A 336 -15.62 10.52 29.33
C SER A 336 -16.63 9.85 28.40
N GLY A 337 -16.17 8.89 27.59
CA GLY A 337 -16.99 8.08 26.70
C GLY A 337 -17.36 6.72 27.29
N GLN A 338 -17.21 5.66 26.50
CA GLN A 338 -17.61 4.30 26.86
C GLN A 338 -16.42 3.33 26.84
N LEU A 339 -16.23 2.60 27.94
CA LEU A 339 -15.41 1.39 28.02
C LEU A 339 -16.34 0.20 28.27
N LEU A 340 -16.56 -0.62 27.24
CA LEU A 340 -17.52 -1.73 27.30
C LEU A 340 -16.82 -3.07 27.09
N ALA A 341 -17.13 -4.07 27.91
CA ALA A 341 -16.69 -5.43 27.70
C ALA A 341 -17.87 -6.40 27.72
N LYS A 342 -17.97 -7.24 26.69
CA LYS A 342 -18.96 -8.31 26.66
C LYS A 342 -18.69 -9.38 27.72
N GLU A 343 -17.42 -9.64 28.04
CA GLU A 343 -17.03 -10.49 29.17
C GLU A 343 -16.45 -9.64 30.31
N GLY A 344 -15.12 -9.65 30.48
CA GLY A 344 -14.41 -8.92 31.51
C GLY A 344 -13.81 -7.61 31.01
N LEU A 345 -13.87 -6.56 31.82
CA LEU A 345 -13.13 -5.32 31.65
C LEU A 345 -12.01 -5.28 32.69
N THR A 346 -10.76 -5.37 32.25
CA THR A 346 -9.58 -5.26 33.11
C THR A 346 -8.81 -3.98 32.80
N LEU A 347 -8.72 -3.11 33.80
CA LEU A 347 -7.97 -1.86 33.75
C LEU A 347 -6.76 -1.97 34.69
N SER A 348 -5.56 -1.99 34.12
CA SER A 348 -4.30 -2.00 34.87
C SER A 348 -3.56 -0.68 34.64
N LEU A 349 -3.38 0.15 35.67
CA LEU A 349 -2.83 1.50 35.51
C LEU A 349 -1.90 1.95 36.64
N ALA A 350 -0.87 2.74 36.33
CA ALA A 350 0.02 3.31 37.36
C ALA A 350 -0.48 4.65 37.92
N GLY A 351 -1.44 5.30 37.26
CA GLY A 351 -1.96 6.61 37.64
C GLY A 351 -3.41 6.58 38.12
N ASP A 352 -4.07 7.73 37.99
CA ASP A 352 -5.48 7.91 38.37
C ASP A 352 -6.42 7.33 37.31
N LEU A 353 -7.55 6.78 37.76
CA LEU A 353 -8.71 6.50 36.91
C LEU A 353 -9.74 7.59 37.15
N VAL A 354 -9.97 8.43 36.13
CA VAL A 354 -11.03 9.44 36.11
C VAL A 354 -12.11 8.98 35.14
N ASN A 355 -13.26 8.60 35.68
CA ASN A 355 -14.43 8.22 34.90
C ASN A 355 -15.51 9.29 35.00
N SER A 356 -15.98 9.79 33.88
CA SER A 356 -17.18 10.61 33.74
C SER A 356 -18.14 10.05 32.67
N GLY A 357 -17.83 8.87 32.13
CA GLY A 357 -18.66 8.14 31.17
C GLY A 357 -19.00 6.73 31.70
N THR A 358 -19.10 5.74 30.82
CA THR A 358 -19.52 4.39 31.21
C THR A 358 -18.34 3.42 31.32
N LEU A 359 -18.27 2.70 32.44
CA LEU A 359 -17.46 1.49 32.58
C LEU A 359 -18.38 0.29 32.73
N LEU A 360 -18.51 -0.54 31.70
CA LEU A 360 -19.41 -1.70 31.73
C LEU A 360 -18.68 -2.99 31.37
N ALA A 361 -18.87 -4.01 32.19
CA ALA A 361 -18.54 -5.40 31.88
C ALA A 361 -19.74 -6.27 32.22
N GLU A 362 -20.13 -7.19 31.35
CA GLU A 362 -21.25 -8.08 31.67
C GLU A 362 -20.89 -9.17 32.69
N GLN A 363 -19.60 -9.48 32.86
CA GLN A 363 -19.14 -10.50 33.81
C GLN A 363 -18.33 -9.92 34.97
N ALA A 364 -17.22 -9.24 34.69
CA ALA A 364 -16.31 -8.78 35.73
C ALA A 364 -15.64 -7.45 35.37
N LEU A 365 -15.62 -6.51 36.31
CA LEU A 365 -14.82 -5.29 36.24
C LEU A 365 -13.65 -5.42 37.23
N VAL A 366 -12.42 -5.36 36.71
CA VAL A 366 -11.18 -5.38 37.50
C VAL A 366 -10.44 -4.07 37.27
N ILE A 367 -10.11 -3.37 38.36
CA ILE A 367 -9.29 -2.17 38.36
C ILE A 367 -8.11 -2.41 39.30
N ALA A 368 -6.89 -2.36 38.79
CA ALA A 368 -5.68 -2.69 39.54
C ALA A 368 -4.49 -1.79 39.14
N GLY A 369 -3.48 -1.71 40.00
CA GLY A 369 -2.21 -1.07 39.67
C GLY A 369 -1.39 -1.88 38.66
N LEU A 370 -0.29 -1.30 38.16
CA LEU A 370 0.68 -2.05 37.36
C LEU A 370 1.51 -3.02 38.21
N GLY A 371 1.15 -4.30 38.15
CA GLY A 371 1.83 -5.39 38.84
C GLY A 371 1.00 -5.96 39.99
N THR A 372 1.39 -7.14 40.46
CA THR A 372 0.68 -7.85 41.54
C THR A 372 0.66 -7.00 42.82
N GLU A 373 -0.54 -6.79 43.37
CA GLU A 373 -0.76 -6.07 44.64
C GLU A 373 -0.39 -4.58 44.65
N THR A 374 -0.24 -3.97 43.48
CA THR A 374 -0.09 -2.52 43.37
C THR A 374 -1.44 -1.82 43.36
N ALA A 375 -1.57 -0.75 44.15
CA ALA A 375 -2.73 0.12 44.09
C ALA A 375 -2.61 1.06 42.87
N ILE A 376 -3.75 1.48 42.34
CA ILE A 376 -3.81 2.62 41.41
C ILE A 376 -3.54 3.93 42.18
N GLY A 377 -3.50 5.05 41.48
CA GLY A 377 -3.58 6.39 42.09
C GLY A 377 -4.96 6.63 42.72
N ALA A 378 -5.66 7.67 42.28
CA ALA A 378 -7.04 7.94 42.67
C ALA A 378 -8.04 7.23 41.75
N LEU A 379 -9.13 6.71 42.33
CA LEU A 379 -10.35 6.37 41.60
C LEU A 379 -11.35 7.52 41.76
N SER A 380 -11.67 8.22 40.68
CA SER A 380 -12.69 9.26 40.65
C SER A 380 -13.80 8.89 39.68
N ASN A 381 -15.01 8.71 40.18
CA ASN A 381 -16.22 8.63 39.37
C ASN A 381 -16.98 9.96 39.49
N ALA A 382 -16.92 10.78 38.43
CA ALA A 382 -17.52 12.09 38.37
C ALA A 382 -19.04 12.01 38.14
N ALA A 383 -19.75 13.11 38.38
CA ALA A 383 -21.19 13.19 38.14
C ALA A 383 -21.50 12.90 36.65
N GLY A 384 -22.28 11.84 36.39
CA GLY A 384 -22.57 11.35 35.05
C GLY A 384 -21.79 10.09 34.64
N GLY A 385 -20.78 9.69 35.43
CA GLY A 385 -20.11 8.41 35.25
C GLY A 385 -20.88 7.24 35.85
N GLU A 386 -21.02 6.15 35.10
CA GLU A 386 -21.71 4.90 35.47
C GLU A 386 -20.74 3.73 35.66
#